data_AF-A0A2Z4JAY7-F1
#
_entry.id   AF-A0A2Z4JAY7-F1
#
_cell.length_a   1.000
_cell.length_b   1.000
_cell.length_c   1.000
_cell.angle_alpha   90.00
_cell.angle_beta   90.00
_cell.angle_gamma   90.00
#
_symmetry.space_group_name_H-M   'P 1'
#
loop_
_entity.id
_entity.type
_entity.pdbx_description
1 polymer ?
#
loop_
_entity_poly.entity_id
_entity_poly.type
_entity_poly.pdbx_seq_one_letter_code
_entity_poly.pdbx_strand_id
1 'polypeptide(L)'
;MTLSTGLLTASPAQAATGAITGLAGKCLDVAAANSADGTPVQLYDCNGTGAQQWNVGSDGTIRALGKCLDVTGNSTADGAKLQLWTCTGGANQRWTVTAARDIVNPQADKCLDVTDNNSANGTRVQIWTCSGGANQKWTAPASGPGNPSGFVVTEAQFNQMFPGRNSFYTYSGLTAALSAYPGFANSGSDTVKKQEAAAFLANVSHETGGLVHIVEQNQANYPHYCDWGQPYGCPAGQAAYYGRGPIQLSWNFNYKAAGDALGIDLLNNPWLVQNDASVAWKTGLWYWNTQSGPGTMTPHNAMVNQAGFGQTIRSINGSLECDGRNPAQVQSRVSNYQRFTQILGVTPGANLYC
;
A
#
# COMPACT_ATOMS: atom_id res chain seq x y z
N MET A 1 -38.03 26.30 14.80
CA MET A 1 -36.59 25.96 14.70
C MET A 1 -36.42 25.02 13.53
N THR A 2 -36.00 25.55 12.38
CA THR A 2 -35.72 24.79 11.15
C THR A 2 -34.33 24.18 11.26
N LEU A 3 -34.23 22.86 11.19
CA LEU A 3 -32.95 22.14 11.07
C LEU A 3 -32.45 22.28 9.63
N SER A 4 -31.34 23.00 9.48
CA SER A 4 -30.64 23.16 8.21
C SER A 4 -29.72 21.95 7.99
N THR A 5 -30.02 21.11 6.99
CA THR A 5 -29.14 20.04 6.52
C THR A 5 -27.96 20.64 5.77
N GLY A 6 -26.84 20.83 6.48
CA GLY A 6 -25.55 21.14 5.86
C GLY A 6 -25.02 19.92 5.10
N LEU A 7 -25.03 20.00 3.78
CA LEU A 7 -24.27 19.11 2.91
C LEU A 7 -22.78 19.37 3.16
N LEU A 8 -22.10 18.46 3.86
CA LEU A 8 -20.64 18.45 3.94
C LEU A 8 -20.10 17.93 2.61
N THR A 9 -19.63 18.84 1.76
CA THR A 9 -18.83 18.49 0.60
C THR A 9 -17.51 17.91 1.07
N ALA A 10 -17.24 16.64 0.75
CA ALA A 10 -15.93 16.03 0.97
C ALA A 10 -14.86 16.84 0.22
N SER A 11 -13.87 17.37 0.96
CA SER A 11 -12.67 17.92 0.35
C SER A 11 -11.90 16.78 -0.34
N PRO A 12 -11.52 16.91 -1.62
CA PRO A 12 -10.67 15.90 -2.26
C PRO A 12 -9.34 15.81 -1.53
N ALA A 13 -8.82 14.59 -1.39
CA ALA A 13 -7.47 14.35 -0.86
C ALA A 13 -6.47 15.19 -1.64
N GLN A 14 -5.79 16.12 -0.96
CA GLN A 14 -4.94 17.12 -1.60
C GLN A 14 -3.69 16.45 -2.17
N ALA A 15 -3.54 16.48 -3.50
CA ALA A 15 -2.32 16.08 -4.18
C ALA A 15 -1.14 16.99 -3.80
N ALA A 16 0.06 16.42 -3.68
CA ALA A 16 1.26 17.14 -3.26
C ALA A 16 1.71 18.07 -4.36
N THR A 17 1.78 19.38 -4.10
CA THR A 17 2.23 20.36 -5.09
C THR A 17 3.55 20.98 -4.64
N GLY A 18 4.54 21.01 -5.52
CA GLY A 18 5.83 21.64 -5.24
C GLY A 18 6.84 21.43 -6.37
N ALA A 19 8.09 21.83 -6.13
CA ALA A 19 9.19 21.56 -7.04
C ALA A 19 9.61 20.09 -7.04
N ILE A 20 9.82 19.52 -8.23
CA ILE A 20 10.56 18.26 -8.41
C ILE A 20 12.01 18.64 -8.72
N THR A 21 12.96 18.28 -7.86
CA THR A 21 14.39 18.60 -8.05
C THR A 21 15.20 17.36 -8.39
N GLY A 22 16.23 17.50 -9.22
CA GLY A 22 17.03 16.37 -9.71
C GLY A 22 18.51 16.70 -9.81
N LEU A 23 19.11 16.32 -10.94
CA LEU A 23 20.53 16.50 -11.22
C LEU A 23 21.00 17.94 -10.92
N ALA A 24 22.13 18.05 -10.20
CA ALA A 24 22.71 19.32 -9.77
C ALA A 24 21.78 20.23 -8.95
N GLY A 25 20.73 19.67 -8.31
CA GLY A 25 19.76 20.44 -7.51
C GLY A 25 18.80 21.29 -8.33
N LYS A 26 18.75 21.09 -9.66
CA LYS A 26 17.89 21.83 -10.58
C LYS A 26 16.47 21.25 -10.61
N CYS A 27 15.52 22.06 -11.05
CA CYS A 27 14.11 21.76 -11.07
C CYS A 27 13.66 21.15 -12.41
N LEU A 28 12.70 20.24 -12.35
CA LEU A 28 11.88 19.84 -13.49
C LEU A 28 11.00 21.03 -13.89
N ASP A 29 11.08 21.45 -15.14
CA ASP A 29 10.59 22.75 -15.59
C ASP A 29 9.78 22.62 -16.89
N VAL A 30 8.63 23.29 -16.96
CA VAL A 30 7.91 23.48 -18.21
C VAL A 30 8.54 24.66 -18.97
N ALA A 31 9.10 24.38 -20.15
CA ALA A 31 9.86 25.37 -20.89
C ALA A 31 9.06 26.66 -21.15
N ALA A 32 9.66 27.78 -20.76
CA ALA A 32 9.08 29.13 -20.89
C ALA A 32 7.70 29.30 -20.21
N ALA A 33 7.35 28.45 -19.24
CA ALA A 33 6.03 28.41 -18.60
C ALA A 33 4.86 28.28 -19.61
N ASN A 34 5.12 27.73 -20.80
CA ASN A 34 4.11 27.59 -21.83
C ASN A 34 3.18 26.42 -21.51
N SER A 35 1.88 26.68 -21.43
CA SER A 35 0.87 25.67 -21.13
C SER A 35 0.29 25.00 -22.37
N ALA A 36 0.84 25.21 -23.58
CA ALA A 36 0.38 24.53 -24.78
C ALA A 36 0.77 23.04 -24.79
N ASP A 37 -0.06 22.22 -25.43
CA ASP A 37 0.26 20.81 -25.69
C ASP A 37 1.53 20.70 -26.53
N GLY A 38 2.40 19.78 -26.15
CA GLY A 38 3.70 19.59 -26.78
C GLY A 38 4.82 20.46 -26.21
N THR A 39 4.53 21.29 -25.21
CA THR A 39 5.57 22.12 -24.57
C THR A 39 6.66 21.21 -23.98
N PRO A 40 7.94 21.46 -24.29
CA PRO A 40 9.06 20.74 -23.71
C PRO A 40 9.10 20.80 -22.17
N VAL A 41 9.33 19.65 -21.54
CA VAL A 41 9.80 19.57 -20.15
C VAL A 41 11.33 19.49 -20.10
N GLN A 42 11.96 20.25 -19.24
CA GLN A 42 13.41 20.43 -19.21
C GLN A 42 13.95 20.49 -17.78
N LEU A 43 15.26 20.45 -17.65
CA LEU A 43 15.97 20.78 -16.42
C LEU A 43 16.28 22.28 -16.42
N TYR A 44 15.98 22.98 -15.33
CA TYR A 44 16.26 24.41 -15.21
C TYR A 44 16.57 24.80 -13.75
N ASP A 45 17.28 25.91 -13.56
CA ASP A 45 17.46 26.47 -12.22
C ASP A 45 16.12 26.71 -11.53
N CYS A 46 16.07 26.33 -10.25
CA CYS A 46 14.86 26.53 -9.45
C CYS A 46 14.59 28.03 -9.29
N ASN A 47 13.45 28.48 -9.81
CA ASN A 47 13.04 29.88 -9.87
C ASN A 47 11.68 30.14 -9.20
N GLY A 48 11.03 29.09 -8.67
CA GLY A 48 9.79 29.19 -7.91
C GLY A 48 8.54 29.49 -8.72
N THR A 49 8.64 29.64 -10.05
CA THR A 49 7.50 29.93 -10.92
C THR A 49 6.54 28.73 -11.03
N GLY A 50 5.32 28.98 -11.49
CA GLY A 50 4.32 27.94 -11.75
C GLY A 50 4.77 26.85 -12.72
N ALA A 51 5.76 27.14 -13.58
CA ALA A 51 6.37 26.17 -14.50
C ALA A 51 7.14 25.04 -13.79
N GLN A 52 7.47 25.24 -12.51
CA GLN A 52 8.21 24.30 -11.67
C GLN A 52 7.35 23.77 -10.52
N GLN A 53 6.07 24.16 -10.46
CA GLN A 53 5.13 23.66 -9.47
C GLN A 53 4.40 22.45 -10.04
N TRP A 54 4.83 21.27 -9.61
CA TRP A 54 4.27 20.00 -10.03
C TRP A 54 3.39 19.42 -8.95
N ASN A 55 2.18 19.03 -9.36
CA ASN A 55 1.25 18.25 -8.58
C ASN A 55 1.50 16.76 -8.85
N VAL A 56 1.96 16.02 -7.84
CA VAL A 56 2.09 14.56 -7.90
C VAL A 56 0.77 13.96 -7.42
N GLY A 57 -0.04 13.49 -8.36
CA GLY A 57 -1.38 12.96 -8.10
C GLY A 57 -1.36 11.53 -7.58
N SER A 58 -2.26 11.22 -6.65
CA SER A 58 -2.51 9.84 -6.19
C SER A 58 -3.08 8.95 -7.29
N ASP A 59 -3.58 9.55 -8.37
CA ASP A 59 -4.02 8.87 -9.58
C ASP A 59 -2.86 8.45 -10.49
N GLY A 60 -1.61 8.62 -10.06
CA GLY A 60 -0.42 8.25 -10.83
C GLY A 60 -0.09 9.23 -11.95
N THR A 61 -0.67 10.43 -11.98
CA THR A 61 -0.26 11.49 -12.90
C THR A 61 0.67 12.49 -12.21
N ILE A 62 1.54 13.14 -12.98
CA ILE A 62 2.35 14.28 -12.52
C ILE A 62 1.92 15.47 -13.36
N ARG A 63 1.49 16.58 -12.74
CA ARG A 63 0.80 17.67 -13.44
C ARG A 63 1.42 19.03 -13.18
N ALA A 64 1.54 19.86 -14.20
CA ALA A 64 1.91 21.28 -14.07
C ALA A 64 1.04 22.11 -15.01
N LEU A 65 0.72 23.35 -14.62
CA LEU A 65 -0.05 24.28 -15.44
C LEU A 65 -1.38 23.70 -15.99
N GLY A 66 -2.02 22.82 -15.21
CA GLY A 66 -3.29 22.17 -15.58
C GLY A 66 -3.16 20.99 -16.57
N LYS A 67 -1.94 20.54 -16.87
CA LYS A 67 -1.65 19.47 -17.83
C LYS A 67 -0.72 18.41 -17.24
N CYS A 68 -0.58 17.29 -17.93
CA CYS A 68 0.15 16.11 -17.47
C CYS A 68 1.56 16.04 -18.06
N LEU A 69 2.50 15.51 -17.28
CA LEU A 69 3.80 15.02 -17.73
C LEU A 69 3.58 13.80 -18.63
N ASP A 70 4.01 13.89 -19.87
CA ASP A 70 3.61 12.99 -20.94
C ASP A 70 4.84 12.49 -21.70
N VAL A 71 4.93 11.18 -21.92
CA VAL A 71 5.91 10.62 -22.88
C VAL A 71 5.38 10.81 -24.30
N THR A 72 6.14 11.54 -25.11
CA THR A 72 5.73 11.93 -26.47
C THR A 72 5.38 10.71 -27.32
N GLY A 73 4.19 10.75 -27.93
CA GLY A 73 3.72 9.72 -28.86
C GLY A 73 3.47 8.35 -28.21
N ASN A 74 3.30 8.29 -26.88
CA ASN A 74 3.14 7.04 -26.15
C ASN A 74 4.27 6.01 -26.40
N SER A 75 5.47 6.53 -26.70
CA SER A 75 6.65 5.73 -26.99
C SER A 75 7.17 5.02 -25.74
N THR A 76 7.69 3.80 -25.91
CA THR A 76 8.41 3.05 -24.89
C THR A 76 9.91 2.98 -25.15
N ALA A 77 10.41 3.63 -26.21
CA ALA A 77 11.81 3.58 -26.58
C ALA A 77 12.68 4.47 -25.67
N ASP A 78 13.93 4.05 -25.46
CA ASP A 78 14.94 4.91 -24.85
C ASP A 78 15.10 6.21 -25.66
N GLY A 79 15.19 7.33 -24.94
CA GLY A 79 15.36 8.65 -25.53
C GLY A 79 14.06 9.35 -25.91
N ALA A 80 12.90 8.70 -25.75
CA ALA A 80 11.62 9.37 -25.96
C ALA A 80 11.46 10.57 -25.02
N LYS A 81 11.22 11.76 -25.59
CA LYS A 81 11.21 13.02 -24.83
C LYS A 81 9.90 13.20 -24.07
N LEU A 82 10.00 13.92 -22.96
CA LEU A 82 8.86 14.33 -22.16
C LEU A 82 8.32 15.67 -22.62
N GLN A 83 7.01 15.82 -22.54
CA GLN A 83 6.28 17.04 -22.88
C GLN A 83 5.16 17.29 -21.88
N LEU A 84 4.62 18.50 -21.93
CA LEU A 84 3.36 18.82 -21.28
C LEU A 84 2.21 18.53 -22.24
N TRP A 85 1.20 17.80 -21.79
CA TRP A 85 0.04 17.45 -22.63
C TRP A 85 -1.25 17.42 -21.83
N THR A 86 -2.37 17.69 -22.49
CA THR A 86 -3.72 17.52 -21.94
C THR A 86 -3.83 16.16 -21.25
N CYS A 87 -4.31 16.12 -20.01
CA CYS A 87 -4.46 14.86 -19.28
C CYS A 87 -5.53 13.99 -19.95
N THR A 88 -5.11 12.86 -20.52
CA THR A 88 -5.98 11.90 -21.22
C THR A 88 -6.25 10.64 -20.39
N GLY A 89 -5.44 10.41 -19.34
CA GLY A 89 -5.44 9.15 -18.59
C GLY A 89 -4.68 8.01 -19.29
N GLY A 90 -4.02 8.29 -20.41
CA GLY A 90 -3.19 7.34 -21.15
C GLY A 90 -1.99 6.84 -20.35
N ALA A 91 -1.49 5.65 -20.71
CA ALA A 91 -0.41 4.96 -19.99
C ALA A 91 0.92 5.75 -20.01
N ASN A 92 1.16 6.52 -21.08
CA ASN A 92 2.30 7.45 -21.21
C ASN A 92 2.25 8.67 -20.28
N GLN A 93 1.14 8.88 -19.56
CA GLN A 93 0.97 9.92 -18.55
C GLN A 93 0.95 9.37 -17.13
N ARG A 94 1.23 8.06 -16.98
CA ARG A 94 1.29 7.37 -15.69
C ARG A 94 2.72 7.29 -15.18
N TRP A 95 2.90 7.59 -13.91
CA TRP A 95 4.18 7.70 -13.25
C TRP A 95 4.12 7.11 -11.84
N THR A 96 5.21 6.48 -11.44
CA THR A 96 5.44 5.98 -10.08
C THR A 96 6.71 6.62 -9.53
N VAL A 97 6.60 7.30 -8.39
CA VAL A 97 7.78 7.78 -7.65
C VAL A 97 8.20 6.70 -6.65
N THR A 98 9.42 6.19 -6.77
CA THR A 98 9.92 5.11 -5.91
C THR A 98 10.69 5.65 -4.69
N ALA A 99 10.86 4.82 -3.66
CA ALA A 99 11.72 5.14 -2.51
C ALA A 99 13.20 5.36 -2.91
N ALA A 100 13.62 4.75 -4.03
CA ALA A 100 14.95 4.95 -4.60
C ALA A 100 15.09 6.28 -5.37
N ARG A 101 14.08 7.15 -5.31
CA ARG A 101 13.98 8.45 -5.99
C ARG A 101 13.92 8.35 -7.50
N ASP A 102 13.46 7.24 -8.04
CA ASP A 102 13.16 7.10 -9.46
C ASP A 102 11.74 7.61 -9.73
N ILE A 103 11.53 8.29 -10.86
CA ILE A 103 10.20 8.57 -11.39
C ILE A 103 10.04 7.69 -12.62
N VAL A 104 9.25 6.63 -12.51
CA VAL A 104 9.16 5.54 -13.50
C VAL A 104 7.87 5.65 -14.29
N ASN A 105 7.92 5.53 -15.62
CA ASN A 105 6.74 5.25 -16.42
C ASN A 105 6.50 3.73 -16.43
N PRO A 106 5.42 3.21 -15.82
CA PRO A 106 5.23 1.77 -15.68
C PRO A 106 4.99 1.02 -17.00
N GLN A 107 4.47 1.71 -18.02
CA GLN A 107 4.18 1.09 -19.31
C GLN A 107 5.44 0.89 -20.16
N ALA A 108 6.41 1.80 -20.05
CA ALA A 108 7.70 1.69 -20.70
C ALA A 108 8.74 0.91 -19.86
N ASP A 109 8.50 0.74 -18.55
CA ASP A 109 9.48 0.26 -17.56
C ASP A 109 10.80 1.07 -17.60
N LYS A 110 10.66 2.40 -17.67
CA LYS A 110 11.77 3.35 -17.85
C LYS A 110 11.65 4.56 -16.94
N CYS A 111 12.80 5.13 -16.59
CA CYS A 111 12.94 6.21 -15.65
C CYS A 111 12.96 7.58 -16.35
N LEU A 112 12.39 8.59 -15.70
CA LEU A 112 12.60 10.01 -16.05
C LEU A 112 14.08 10.34 -15.92
N ASP A 113 14.67 10.78 -17.01
CA ASP A 113 16.10 10.87 -17.23
C ASP A 113 16.47 12.26 -17.76
N VAL A 114 17.46 12.90 -17.14
CA VAL A 114 18.12 14.07 -17.73
C VAL A 114 19.05 13.58 -18.83
N THR A 115 18.76 13.98 -20.08
CA THR A 115 19.49 13.54 -21.27
C THR A 115 20.99 13.76 -21.09
N ASP A 116 21.78 12.72 -21.38
CA ASP A 116 23.24 12.70 -21.36
C ASP A 116 23.87 13.12 -20.01
N ASN A 117 23.11 13.04 -18.90
CA ASN A 117 23.55 13.52 -17.59
C ASN A 117 24.04 14.99 -17.62
N ASN A 118 23.45 15.81 -18.49
CA ASN A 118 23.84 17.19 -18.71
C ASN A 118 23.06 18.14 -17.80
N SER A 119 23.76 18.79 -16.86
CA SER A 119 23.15 19.71 -15.91
C SER A 119 22.87 21.13 -16.44
N ALA A 120 23.11 21.42 -17.72
CA ALA A 120 22.82 22.74 -18.29
C ALA A 120 21.32 23.10 -18.22
N ASN A 121 21.01 24.39 -18.07
CA ASN A 121 19.63 24.87 -18.17
C ASN A 121 19.10 24.64 -19.59
N GLY A 122 17.86 24.15 -19.66
CA GLY A 122 17.21 23.82 -20.92
C GLY A 122 17.51 22.40 -21.42
N THR A 123 18.32 21.62 -20.71
CA THR A 123 18.52 20.20 -21.05
C THR A 123 17.17 19.49 -21.01
N ARG A 124 16.81 18.83 -22.11
CA ARG A 124 15.56 18.06 -22.22
C ARG A 124 15.59 16.84 -21.32
N VAL A 125 14.45 16.50 -20.74
CA VAL A 125 14.24 15.21 -20.08
C VAL A 125 13.64 14.18 -21.05
N GLN A 126 13.93 12.92 -20.80
CA GLN A 126 13.53 11.76 -21.58
C GLN A 126 13.13 10.60 -20.67
N ILE A 127 12.59 9.53 -21.24
CA ILE A 127 12.61 8.22 -20.58
C ILE A 127 13.86 7.44 -21.02
N TRP A 128 14.47 6.75 -20.06
CA TRP A 128 15.59 5.85 -20.34
C TRP A 128 15.54 4.63 -19.41
N THR A 129 16.14 3.53 -19.84
CA THR A 129 16.35 2.34 -19.02
C THR A 129 16.90 2.73 -17.66
N CYS A 130 16.23 2.29 -16.60
CA CYS A 130 16.60 2.63 -15.23
C CYS A 130 18.00 2.06 -14.91
N SER A 131 18.97 2.96 -14.73
CA SER A 131 20.38 2.63 -14.48
C SER A 131 20.81 2.94 -13.04
N GLY A 132 20.01 3.71 -12.31
CA GLY A 132 20.35 4.24 -10.99
C GLY A 132 21.30 5.43 -11.00
N GLY A 133 21.66 5.95 -12.19
CA GLY A 133 22.50 7.14 -12.36
C GLY A 133 21.89 8.40 -11.75
N ALA A 134 22.75 9.37 -11.38
CA ALA A 134 22.32 10.60 -10.73
C ALA A 134 21.33 11.44 -11.56
N ASN A 135 21.40 11.34 -12.90
CA ASN A 135 20.47 11.97 -13.84
C ASN A 135 19.05 11.37 -13.84
N GLN A 136 18.83 10.26 -13.13
CA GLN A 136 17.53 9.61 -12.98
C GLN A 136 16.96 9.73 -11.57
N LYS A 137 17.65 10.45 -10.68
CA LYS A 137 17.26 10.60 -9.27
C LYS A 137 16.58 11.96 -9.06
N TRP A 138 15.34 11.89 -8.58
CA TRP A 138 14.46 13.04 -8.40
C TRP A 138 13.88 13.08 -6.99
N THR A 139 13.93 14.26 -6.37
CA THR A 139 13.21 14.58 -5.15
C THR A 139 11.92 15.26 -5.55
N ALA A 140 10.82 14.52 -5.54
CA ALA A 140 9.50 15.06 -5.84
C ALA A 140 8.84 15.62 -4.56
N PRO A 141 7.86 16.55 -4.67
CA PRO A 141 7.03 16.98 -3.56
C PRO A 141 6.36 15.75 -2.99
N ALA A 142 6.74 15.40 -1.78
CA ALA A 142 6.07 14.34 -1.07
C ALA A 142 4.66 14.83 -0.76
N SER A 143 3.66 13.95 -0.89
CA SER A 143 2.35 14.10 -0.23
C SER A 143 2.55 14.07 1.28
N GLY A 144 3.28 15.03 1.86
CA GLY A 144 3.97 14.86 3.14
C GLY A 144 4.76 13.54 3.22
N PRO A 145 5.21 13.11 4.40
CA PRO A 145 5.45 11.69 4.66
C PRO A 145 4.08 10.99 4.71
N GLY A 146 3.33 11.04 3.62
CA GLY A 146 2.00 10.50 3.43
C GLY A 146 2.05 9.58 2.23
N ASN A 147 1.84 8.32 2.57
CA ASN A 147 1.84 7.13 1.76
C ASN A 147 1.29 7.31 0.32
N PRO A 148 2.01 6.89 -0.75
CA PRO A 148 1.54 6.96 -2.14
C PRO A 148 0.25 6.19 -2.44
N SER A 149 -0.28 5.42 -1.48
CA SER A 149 -1.55 4.70 -1.55
C SER A 149 -2.73 5.39 -0.83
N GLY A 150 -2.51 6.53 -0.17
CA GLY A 150 -3.49 7.14 0.75
C GLY A 150 -3.62 6.40 2.09
N PHE A 151 -2.81 5.38 2.34
CA PHE A 151 -2.85 4.61 3.58
C PHE A 151 -2.17 5.32 4.75
N VAL A 152 -2.79 5.25 5.92
CA VAL A 152 -2.44 6.05 7.10
C VAL A 152 -1.15 5.65 7.81
N VAL A 153 -0.50 4.56 7.39
CA VAL A 153 0.80 4.10 7.90
C VAL A 153 1.86 4.36 6.84
N THR A 154 2.89 5.12 7.18
CA THR A 154 4.04 5.38 6.28
C THR A 154 5.00 4.19 6.22
N GLU A 155 5.87 4.15 5.22
CA GLU A 155 6.91 3.11 5.12
C GLU A 155 7.87 3.18 6.32
N ALA A 156 8.22 4.39 6.78
CA ALA A 156 9.07 4.57 7.96
C ALA A 156 8.40 4.00 9.22
N GLN A 157 7.09 4.26 9.41
CA GLN A 157 6.34 3.69 10.53
C GLN A 157 6.21 2.16 10.40
N PHE A 158 5.96 1.65 9.20
CA PHE A 158 5.93 0.20 8.94
C PHE A 158 7.28 -0.44 9.29
N ASN A 159 8.40 0.17 8.90
CA ASN A 159 9.74 -0.28 9.26
C ASN A 159 9.99 -0.23 10.79
N GLN A 160 9.47 0.80 11.48
CA GLN A 160 9.54 0.89 12.94
C GLN A 160 8.68 -0.17 13.65
N MET A 161 7.53 -0.52 13.07
CA MET A 161 6.66 -1.57 13.57
C MET A 161 7.31 -2.95 13.45
N PHE A 162 8.00 -3.20 12.33
CA PHE A 162 8.56 -4.49 11.92
C PHE A 162 10.06 -4.42 11.57
N PRO A 163 10.94 -4.17 12.55
CA PRO A 163 12.37 -3.97 12.31
C PRO A 163 13.12 -5.27 11.91
N GLY A 164 12.61 -6.43 12.32
CA GLY A 164 13.21 -7.74 12.05
C GLY A 164 12.49 -8.57 10.98
N ARG A 165 11.59 -7.96 10.20
CA ARG A 165 10.76 -8.72 9.25
C ARG A 165 11.58 -9.42 8.18
N ASN A 166 11.03 -10.52 7.67
CA ASN A 166 11.49 -11.14 6.45
C ASN A 166 11.33 -10.18 5.26
N SER A 167 12.31 -10.15 4.34
CA SER A 167 12.28 -9.30 3.14
C SER A 167 11.12 -9.59 2.19
N PHE A 168 10.49 -10.77 2.30
CA PHE A 168 9.25 -11.10 1.61
C PHE A 168 8.13 -10.08 1.91
N TYR A 169 8.01 -9.62 3.16
CA TYR A 169 6.96 -8.69 3.55
C TYR A 169 7.35 -7.25 3.24
N THR A 170 7.15 -6.86 1.99
CA THR A 170 7.42 -5.50 1.54
C THR A 170 6.24 -4.57 1.85
N TYR A 171 6.58 -3.30 2.11
CA TYR A 171 5.58 -2.24 2.27
C TYR A 171 4.85 -1.95 0.94
N SER A 172 5.54 -2.06 -0.19
CA SER A 172 4.94 -2.00 -1.53
C SER A 172 3.93 -3.12 -1.76
N GLY A 173 4.20 -4.34 -1.27
CA GLY A 173 3.25 -5.45 -1.31
C GLY A 173 1.97 -5.15 -0.53
N LEU A 174 2.10 -4.61 0.69
CA LEU A 174 0.94 -4.20 1.51
C LEU A 174 0.13 -3.13 0.79
N THR A 175 0.78 -2.07 0.33
CA THR A 175 0.10 -0.93 -0.30
C THR A 175 -0.55 -1.28 -1.63
N ALA A 176 0.03 -2.19 -2.41
CA ALA A 176 -0.60 -2.72 -3.62
C ALA A 176 -1.88 -3.53 -3.32
N ALA A 177 -1.90 -4.26 -2.20
CA ALA A 177 -3.04 -5.09 -1.79
C ALA A 177 -4.25 -4.27 -1.30
N LEU A 178 -4.05 -3.03 -0.84
CA LEU A 178 -5.12 -2.18 -0.30
C LEU A 178 -6.27 -1.94 -1.28
N SER A 179 -5.97 -1.90 -2.59
CA SER A 179 -6.97 -1.73 -3.64
C SER A 179 -8.05 -2.83 -3.66
N ALA A 180 -7.76 -4.01 -3.10
CA ALA A 180 -8.73 -5.09 -2.97
C ALA A 180 -9.82 -4.79 -1.93
N TYR A 181 -9.55 -3.90 -0.96
CA TYR A 181 -10.46 -3.54 0.12
C TYR A 181 -10.42 -2.02 0.39
N PRO A 182 -11.05 -1.20 -0.46
CA PRO A 182 -10.92 0.26 -0.42
C PRO A 182 -11.48 0.93 0.86
N GLY A 183 -12.28 0.21 1.66
CA GLY A 183 -12.77 0.67 2.96
C GLY A 183 -11.78 0.47 4.11
N PHE A 184 -10.82 -0.45 3.98
CA PHE A 184 -9.82 -0.74 5.00
C PHE A 184 -8.92 0.46 5.27
N ALA A 185 -8.81 0.85 6.55
CA ALA A 185 -8.03 2.01 7.00
C ALA A 185 -8.36 3.31 6.23
N ASN A 186 -9.58 3.39 5.69
CA ASN A 186 -10.09 4.51 4.92
C ASN A 186 -11.53 4.87 5.30
N SER A 187 -12.06 4.24 6.36
CA SER A 187 -13.41 4.47 6.88
C SER A 187 -13.36 5.18 8.24
N GLY A 188 -14.28 6.12 8.47
CA GLY A 188 -14.34 6.91 9.71
C GLY A 188 -13.34 8.07 9.77
N SER A 189 -13.09 8.58 10.98
CA SER A 189 -12.11 9.67 11.21
C SER A 189 -10.68 9.16 11.02
N ASP A 190 -9.71 10.07 10.85
CA ASP A 190 -8.29 9.68 10.73
C ASP A 190 -7.78 8.92 11.97
N THR A 191 -8.35 9.19 13.15
CA THR A 191 -8.10 8.39 14.36
C THR A 191 -8.56 6.95 14.16
N VAL A 192 -9.79 6.73 13.68
CA VAL A 192 -10.35 5.39 13.43
C VAL A 192 -9.55 4.66 12.35
N LYS A 193 -9.19 5.33 11.26
CA LYS A 193 -8.34 4.75 10.20
C LYS A 193 -7.00 4.25 10.74
N LYS A 194 -6.32 5.07 11.56
CA LYS A 194 -5.04 4.71 12.19
C LYS A 194 -5.20 3.60 13.23
N GLN A 195 -6.27 3.63 14.01
CA GLN A 195 -6.60 2.55 14.95
C GLN A 195 -6.82 1.23 14.20
N GLU A 196 -7.57 1.23 13.10
CA GLU A 196 -7.79 0.04 12.30
C GLU A 196 -6.48 -0.49 11.71
N ALA A 197 -5.68 0.39 11.10
CA ALA A 197 -4.38 -0.01 10.54
C ALA A 197 -3.44 -0.59 11.60
N ALA A 198 -3.36 0.04 12.77
CA ALA A 198 -2.59 -0.48 13.90
C ALA A 198 -3.13 -1.83 14.40
N ALA A 199 -4.46 -2.00 14.44
CA ALA A 199 -5.10 -3.23 14.90
C ALA A 199 -4.83 -4.41 13.96
N PHE A 200 -4.93 -4.18 12.65
CA PHE A 200 -4.57 -5.17 11.64
C PHE A 200 -3.10 -5.56 11.76
N LEU A 201 -2.19 -4.58 11.72
CA LEU A 201 -0.75 -4.83 11.78
C LEU A 201 -0.33 -5.48 13.10
N ALA A 202 -0.98 -5.16 14.23
CA ALA A 202 -0.66 -5.76 15.53
C ALA A 202 -1.05 -7.24 15.59
N ASN A 203 -2.20 -7.61 15.03
CA ASN A 203 -2.58 -9.02 14.91
C ASN A 203 -1.65 -9.75 13.93
N VAL A 204 -1.32 -9.15 12.79
CA VAL A 204 -0.33 -9.70 11.85
C VAL A 204 1.03 -9.92 12.54
N SER A 205 1.48 -8.95 13.34
CA SER A 205 2.70 -9.07 14.14
C SER A 205 2.65 -10.26 15.09
N HIS A 206 1.48 -10.54 15.68
CA HIS A 206 1.32 -11.67 16.58
C HIS A 206 1.37 -13.01 15.83
N GLU A 207 0.63 -13.14 14.72
CA GLU A 207 0.58 -14.39 13.94
C GLU A 207 1.93 -14.81 13.35
N THR A 208 2.79 -13.85 13.05
CA THR A 208 4.01 -14.07 12.24
C THR A 208 5.31 -13.86 13.01
N GLY A 209 5.23 -13.56 14.31
CA GLY A 209 6.41 -13.19 15.10
C GLY A 209 7.05 -11.88 14.61
N GLY A 210 6.24 -10.87 14.29
CA GLY A 210 6.71 -9.59 13.77
C GLY A 210 7.12 -9.65 12.30
N LEU A 211 6.38 -10.42 11.48
CA LEU A 211 6.65 -10.68 10.06
C LEU A 211 7.98 -11.42 9.81
N VAL A 212 8.51 -12.12 10.81
CA VAL A 212 9.70 -12.98 10.65
C VAL A 212 9.35 -14.24 9.87
N HIS A 213 8.16 -14.79 10.10
CA HIS A 213 7.73 -16.07 9.52
C HIS A 213 6.76 -15.87 8.35
N ILE A 214 7.06 -16.52 7.22
CA ILE A 214 6.17 -16.57 6.04
C ILE A 214 5.20 -17.75 6.14
N VAL A 215 5.64 -18.83 6.75
CA VAL A 215 4.91 -20.10 6.87
C VAL A 215 4.88 -20.56 8.31
N GLU A 216 3.91 -21.41 8.65
CA GLU A 216 3.84 -22.09 9.94
C GLU A 216 5.14 -22.85 10.23
N GLN A 217 5.62 -22.76 11.47
CA GLN A 217 6.92 -23.34 11.83
C GLN A 217 6.83 -24.84 12.14
N ASN A 218 5.70 -25.29 12.71
CA ASN A 218 5.53 -26.69 13.07
C ASN A 218 5.04 -27.52 11.88
N GLN A 219 5.98 -28.02 11.08
CA GLN A 219 5.66 -28.80 9.88
C GLN A 219 4.89 -30.11 10.18
N ALA A 220 4.96 -30.62 11.41
CA ALA A 220 4.19 -31.80 11.81
C ALA A 220 2.68 -31.55 11.74
N ASN A 221 2.23 -30.30 11.85
CA ASN A 221 0.83 -29.93 11.78
C ASN A 221 0.30 -29.83 10.35
N TYR A 222 1.16 -29.75 9.34
CA TYR A 222 0.74 -29.43 7.96
C TYR A 222 -0.38 -30.35 7.41
N PRO A 223 -0.38 -31.67 7.67
CA PRO A 223 -1.44 -32.57 7.21
C PRO A 223 -2.81 -32.36 7.88
N HIS A 224 -2.89 -31.57 8.96
CA HIS A 224 -4.14 -31.33 9.69
C HIS A 224 -5.10 -30.38 8.96
N TYR A 225 -4.58 -29.50 8.11
CA TYR A 225 -5.34 -28.41 7.51
C TYR A 225 -6.11 -28.80 6.24
N CYS A 226 -6.35 -30.09 6.06
CA CYS A 226 -7.15 -30.60 4.96
C CYS A 226 -8.48 -31.14 5.51
N ASP A 227 -9.56 -30.40 5.28
CA ASP A 227 -10.92 -30.88 5.55
C ASP A 227 -11.45 -31.66 4.34
N TRP A 228 -11.43 -32.99 4.45
CA TRP A 228 -11.97 -33.91 3.46
C TRP A 228 -13.51 -33.93 3.40
N GLY A 229 -14.19 -33.29 4.36
CA GLY A 229 -15.63 -33.08 4.30
C GLY A 229 -16.05 -32.05 3.25
N GLN A 230 -15.11 -31.25 2.75
CA GLN A 230 -15.38 -30.28 1.68
C GLN A 230 -15.53 -30.99 0.33
N PRO A 231 -16.54 -30.63 -0.50
CA PRO A 231 -16.79 -31.30 -1.78
C PRO A 231 -15.66 -31.15 -2.80
N TYR A 232 -14.84 -30.11 -2.66
CA TYR A 232 -13.66 -29.85 -3.48
C TYR A 232 -12.37 -30.50 -2.93
N GLY A 233 -12.41 -31.11 -1.75
CA GLY A 233 -11.28 -31.78 -1.13
C GLY A 233 -10.04 -30.90 -0.99
N CYS A 234 -8.86 -31.49 -1.24
CA CYS A 234 -7.55 -30.89 -1.05
C CYS A 234 -6.67 -31.11 -2.28
N PRO A 235 -6.99 -30.47 -3.43
CA PRO A 235 -6.36 -30.76 -4.71
C PRO A 235 -4.86 -30.44 -4.75
N ALA A 236 -4.38 -29.50 -3.93
CA ALA A 236 -2.95 -29.21 -3.79
C ALA A 236 -2.20 -30.23 -2.91
N GLY A 237 -2.91 -31.17 -2.28
CA GLY A 237 -2.38 -32.19 -1.39
C GLY A 237 -2.81 -32.00 0.07
N GLN A 238 -2.84 -33.10 0.84
CA GLN A 238 -3.28 -33.11 2.24
C GLN A 238 -2.48 -32.13 3.13
N ALA A 239 -1.17 -32.02 2.89
CA ALA A 239 -0.26 -31.17 3.66
C ALA A 239 -0.01 -29.79 3.02
N ALA A 240 -0.90 -29.31 2.14
CA ALA A 240 -0.67 -28.10 1.36
C ALA A 240 -1.33 -26.84 1.93
N TYR A 241 -2.21 -26.94 2.94
CA TYR A 241 -3.05 -25.83 3.43
C TYR A 241 -2.67 -25.33 4.83
N TYR A 242 -1.39 -25.51 5.21
CA TYR A 242 -0.81 -24.94 6.42
C TYR A 242 -0.78 -23.41 6.43
N GLY A 243 -0.50 -22.83 7.58
CA GLY A 243 -0.49 -21.38 7.78
C GLY A 243 0.51 -20.65 6.89
N ARG A 244 0.05 -19.66 6.12
CA ARG A 244 0.90 -18.77 5.31
C ARG A 244 0.53 -17.30 5.41
N GLY A 245 1.52 -16.44 5.21
CA GLY A 245 1.33 -15.01 5.05
C GLY A 245 0.94 -14.30 6.36
N PRO A 246 0.47 -13.05 6.26
CA PRO A 246 0.38 -12.13 7.40
C PRO A 246 -0.66 -12.54 8.45
N ILE A 247 -1.66 -13.35 8.09
CA ILE A 247 -2.68 -13.87 9.03
C ILE A 247 -2.56 -15.39 9.24
N GLN A 248 -1.46 -16.01 8.78
CA GLN A 248 -1.27 -17.46 8.81
C GLN A 248 -2.48 -18.23 8.26
N LEU A 249 -2.93 -17.86 7.05
CA LEU A 249 -4.08 -18.45 6.37
C LEU A 249 -3.92 -19.98 6.33
N SER A 250 -4.85 -20.68 6.95
CA SER A 250 -4.83 -22.13 7.15
C SER A 250 -6.17 -22.74 6.73
N TRP A 251 -6.19 -24.03 6.41
CA TRP A 251 -7.35 -24.82 5.95
C TRP A 251 -7.78 -24.63 4.50
N ASN A 252 -7.98 -25.75 3.78
CA ASN A 252 -8.43 -25.78 2.38
C ASN A 252 -9.68 -24.92 2.11
N PHE A 253 -10.65 -24.91 3.01
CA PHE A 253 -11.85 -24.08 2.85
C PHE A 253 -11.58 -22.58 2.93
N ASN A 254 -10.62 -22.13 3.74
CA ASN A 254 -10.24 -20.73 3.79
C ASN A 254 -9.44 -20.33 2.54
N TYR A 255 -8.55 -21.20 2.06
CA TYR A 255 -7.86 -20.96 0.78
C TYR A 255 -8.86 -20.87 -0.38
N LYS A 256 -9.88 -21.72 -0.41
CA LYS A 256 -10.97 -21.63 -1.40
C LYS A 256 -11.73 -20.30 -1.29
N ALA A 257 -12.22 -19.95 -0.10
CA ALA A 257 -13.02 -18.75 0.11
C ALA A 257 -12.22 -17.46 -0.17
N ALA A 258 -10.96 -17.39 0.25
CA ALA A 258 -10.07 -16.28 -0.05
C ALA A 258 -9.80 -16.18 -1.55
N GLY A 259 -9.54 -17.32 -2.19
CA GLY A 259 -9.27 -17.38 -3.62
C GLY A 259 -10.44 -16.88 -4.47
N ASP A 260 -11.66 -17.35 -4.15
CA ASP A 260 -12.89 -16.91 -4.81
C ASP A 260 -13.10 -15.40 -4.68
N ALA A 261 -12.92 -14.85 -3.48
CA ALA A 261 -13.11 -13.42 -3.21
C ALA A 261 -12.07 -12.54 -3.92
N LEU A 262 -10.85 -13.04 -4.11
CA LEU A 262 -9.74 -12.30 -4.69
C LEU A 262 -9.57 -12.53 -6.19
N GLY A 263 -10.31 -13.48 -6.79
CA GLY A 263 -10.12 -13.90 -8.18
C GLY A 263 -8.78 -14.62 -8.41
N ILE A 264 -8.28 -15.35 -7.42
CA ILE A 264 -6.98 -16.05 -7.44
C ILE A 264 -7.22 -17.51 -7.05
N ASP A 265 -6.79 -18.49 -7.86
CA ASP A 265 -6.98 -19.90 -7.53
C ASP A 265 -6.02 -20.40 -6.45
N LEU A 266 -6.31 -20.03 -5.19
CA LEU A 266 -5.55 -20.39 -4.01
C LEU A 266 -5.83 -21.82 -3.53
N LEU A 267 -6.93 -22.44 -3.94
CA LEU A 267 -7.21 -23.83 -3.58
C LEU A 267 -6.24 -24.78 -4.31
N ASN A 268 -6.02 -24.57 -5.61
CA ASN A 268 -5.05 -25.39 -6.36
C ASN A 268 -3.61 -24.86 -6.25
N ASN A 269 -3.43 -23.57 -5.95
CA ASN A 269 -2.10 -22.94 -5.87
C ASN A 269 -1.87 -22.23 -4.51
N PRO A 270 -1.95 -22.95 -3.37
CA PRO A 270 -1.83 -22.33 -2.04
C PRO A 270 -0.45 -21.70 -1.77
N TRP A 271 0.59 -22.15 -2.49
CA TRP A 271 1.95 -21.59 -2.35
C TRP A 271 2.06 -20.15 -2.84
N LEU A 272 1.11 -19.62 -3.62
CA LEU A 272 1.11 -18.20 -3.98
C LEU A 272 1.14 -17.28 -2.74
N VAL A 273 0.51 -17.69 -1.64
CA VAL A 273 0.48 -16.93 -0.38
C VAL A 273 1.87 -16.84 0.29
N GLN A 274 2.82 -17.72 -0.04
CA GLN A 274 4.21 -17.65 0.45
C GLN A 274 5.22 -17.19 -0.61
N ASN A 275 4.80 -17.07 -1.87
CA ASN A 275 5.69 -16.75 -2.99
C ASN A 275 5.42 -15.35 -3.58
N ASP A 276 4.23 -14.80 -3.39
CA ASP A 276 3.83 -13.47 -3.83
C ASP A 276 3.37 -12.62 -2.63
N ALA A 277 4.12 -11.55 -2.33
CA ALA A 277 3.85 -10.67 -1.20
C ALA A 277 2.50 -9.95 -1.32
N SER A 278 2.09 -9.55 -2.53
CA SER A 278 0.80 -8.88 -2.75
C SER A 278 -0.35 -9.86 -2.50
N VAL A 279 -0.23 -11.10 -2.97
CA VAL A 279 -1.22 -12.17 -2.69
C VAL A 279 -1.29 -12.44 -1.18
N ALA A 280 -0.15 -12.53 -0.49
CA ALA A 280 -0.13 -12.71 0.96
C ALA A 280 -0.85 -11.58 1.71
N TRP A 281 -0.60 -10.32 1.33
CA TRP A 281 -1.30 -9.19 1.94
C TRP A 281 -2.80 -9.17 1.63
N LYS A 282 -3.19 -9.53 0.40
CA LYS A 282 -4.61 -9.65 0.02
C LYS A 282 -5.35 -10.70 0.84
N THR A 283 -4.72 -11.83 1.20
CA THR A 283 -5.38 -12.84 2.06
C THR A 283 -5.55 -12.34 3.49
N GLY A 284 -4.56 -11.60 4.03
CA GLY A 284 -4.69 -10.93 5.32
C GLY A 284 -5.85 -9.92 5.34
N LEU A 285 -5.92 -9.06 4.32
CA LEU A 285 -7.00 -8.09 4.17
C LEU A 285 -8.36 -8.75 3.94
N TRP A 286 -8.41 -9.85 3.17
CA TRP A 286 -9.63 -10.64 2.99
C TRP A 286 -10.18 -11.11 4.33
N TYR A 287 -9.33 -11.71 5.17
CA TYR A 287 -9.76 -12.16 6.49
C TYR A 287 -10.30 -10.99 7.32
N TRP A 288 -9.52 -9.92 7.42
CA TRP A 288 -9.84 -8.74 8.22
C TRP A 288 -11.17 -8.09 7.85
N ASN A 289 -11.48 -8.00 6.56
CA ASN A 289 -12.63 -7.26 6.06
C ASN A 289 -13.88 -8.12 5.90
N THR A 290 -13.75 -9.46 5.81
CA THR A 290 -14.87 -10.33 5.43
C THR A 290 -15.19 -11.45 6.41
N GLN A 291 -14.25 -11.82 7.29
CA GLN A 291 -14.40 -12.98 8.18
C GLN A 291 -14.64 -12.56 9.62
N SER A 292 -15.61 -13.20 10.28
CA SER A 292 -15.84 -13.05 11.72
C SER A 292 -15.13 -14.13 12.55
N GLY A 293 -14.62 -15.18 11.92
CA GLY A 293 -14.02 -16.33 12.61
C GLY A 293 -14.89 -16.84 13.77
N PRO A 294 -14.33 -17.06 14.97
CA PRO A 294 -15.11 -17.45 16.15
C PRO A 294 -15.80 -16.26 16.86
N GLY A 295 -15.67 -15.05 16.33
CA GLY A 295 -16.38 -13.85 16.80
C GLY A 295 -17.74 -13.65 16.14
N THR A 296 -18.31 -12.45 16.35
CA THR A 296 -19.65 -12.08 15.85
C THR A 296 -19.64 -10.95 14.83
N MET A 297 -18.46 -10.41 14.51
CA MET A 297 -18.28 -9.32 13.55
C MET A 297 -16.92 -9.42 12.87
N THR A 298 -16.72 -8.75 11.74
CA THR A 298 -15.40 -8.66 11.12
C THR A 298 -14.48 -7.76 11.94
N PRO A 299 -13.16 -8.00 11.95
CA PRO A 299 -12.20 -7.07 12.54
C PRO A 299 -12.32 -5.64 12.00
N HIS A 300 -12.61 -5.47 10.71
CA HIS A 300 -12.91 -4.16 10.11
C HIS A 300 -14.05 -3.46 10.84
N ASN A 301 -15.20 -4.12 10.97
CA ASN A 301 -16.38 -3.55 11.63
C ASN A 301 -16.14 -3.33 13.13
N ALA A 302 -15.35 -4.19 13.79
CA ALA A 302 -14.98 -4.00 15.19
C ALA A 302 -14.24 -2.68 15.42
N MET A 303 -13.36 -2.29 14.50
CA MET A 303 -12.59 -1.05 14.60
C MET A 303 -13.40 0.16 14.13
N VAL A 304 -14.07 0.06 12.97
CA VAL A 304 -14.84 1.17 12.39
C VAL A 304 -16.03 1.56 13.28
N ASN A 305 -16.74 0.57 13.84
CA ASN A 305 -17.87 0.81 14.74
C ASN A 305 -17.45 1.00 16.21
N GLN A 306 -16.14 1.06 16.48
CA GLN A 306 -15.58 1.28 17.81
C GLN A 306 -16.05 0.24 18.85
N ALA A 307 -16.31 -1.00 18.42
CA ALA A 307 -16.62 -2.12 19.32
C ALA A 307 -15.40 -2.52 20.17
N GLY A 308 -14.19 -2.30 19.64
CA GLY A 308 -12.92 -2.38 20.37
C GLY A 308 -11.98 -3.47 19.85
N PHE A 309 -10.69 -3.31 20.15
CA PHE A 309 -9.63 -4.20 19.67
C PHE A 309 -9.83 -5.67 20.10
N GLY A 310 -10.44 -5.91 21.27
CA GLY A 310 -10.73 -7.26 21.76
C GLY A 310 -11.64 -8.07 20.84
N GLN A 311 -12.54 -7.43 20.08
CA GLN A 311 -13.37 -8.12 19.09
C GLN A 311 -12.57 -8.58 17.87
N THR A 312 -11.46 -7.89 17.53
CA THR A 312 -10.53 -8.34 16.49
C THR A 312 -9.81 -9.62 16.92
N ILE A 313 -9.35 -9.67 18.17
CA ILE A 313 -8.72 -10.86 18.76
C ILE A 313 -9.72 -12.02 18.75
N ARG A 314 -10.95 -11.75 19.21
CA ARG A 314 -12.02 -12.76 19.21
C ARG A 314 -12.29 -13.32 17.83
N SER A 315 -12.25 -12.49 16.80
CA SER A 315 -12.52 -12.91 15.43
C SER A 315 -11.36 -13.64 14.76
N ILE A 316 -10.12 -13.50 15.27
CA ILE A 316 -8.94 -14.15 14.69
C ILE A 316 -8.64 -15.48 15.39
N ASN A 317 -8.64 -15.49 16.73
CA ASN A 317 -8.30 -16.69 17.49
C ASN A 317 -9.07 -16.80 18.83
N GLY A 318 -10.28 -16.24 18.88
CA GLY A 318 -11.04 -16.14 20.11
C GLY A 318 -11.42 -17.45 20.78
N SER A 319 -11.55 -18.54 20.01
CA SER A 319 -11.83 -19.87 20.55
C SER A 319 -10.67 -20.43 21.38
N LEU A 320 -9.44 -19.95 21.16
CA LEU A 320 -8.25 -20.41 21.87
C LEU A 320 -7.72 -19.39 22.89
N GLU A 321 -8.00 -18.10 22.69
CA GLU A 321 -7.38 -17.03 23.48
C GLU A 321 -8.33 -16.31 24.45
N CYS A 322 -9.54 -15.95 24.00
CA CYS A 322 -10.47 -15.13 24.77
C CYS A 322 -11.12 -15.89 25.93
N ASP A 323 -11.87 -15.16 26.76
CA ASP A 323 -12.66 -15.68 27.88
C ASP A 323 -11.79 -16.41 28.92
N GLY A 324 -10.56 -15.89 29.12
CA GLY A 324 -9.58 -16.41 30.07
C GLY A 324 -8.80 -17.64 29.62
N ARG A 325 -8.97 -18.10 28.36
CA ARG A 325 -8.30 -19.31 27.85
C ARG A 325 -6.80 -19.13 27.67
N ASN A 326 -6.36 -17.97 27.16
CA ASN A 326 -4.95 -17.65 27.05
C ASN A 326 -4.67 -16.15 27.27
N PRO A 327 -4.71 -15.68 28.53
CA PRO A 327 -4.51 -14.27 28.85
C PRO A 327 -3.15 -13.71 28.39
N ALA A 328 -2.12 -14.56 28.33
CA ALA A 328 -0.79 -14.17 27.87
C ALA A 328 -0.75 -13.81 26.38
N GLN A 329 -1.45 -14.58 25.53
CA GLN A 329 -1.53 -14.27 24.10
C GLN A 329 -2.39 -13.04 23.82
N VAL A 330 -3.52 -12.89 24.51
CA VAL A 330 -4.33 -11.66 24.45
C VAL A 330 -3.48 -10.45 24.83
N GLN A 331 -2.73 -10.53 25.94
CA GLN A 331 -1.85 -9.46 26.37
C GLN A 331 -0.76 -9.14 25.34
N SER A 332 -0.16 -10.15 24.70
CA SER A 332 0.82 -9.98 23.62
C SER A 332 0.23 -9.19 22.43
N ARG A 333 -1.00 -9.51 22.00
CA ARG A 333 -1.70 -8.75 20.94
C ARG A 333 -1.97 -7.31 21.36
N VAL A 334 -2.48 -7.11 22.57
CA VAL A 334 -2.79 -5.77 23.11
C VAL A 334 -1.52 -4.92 23.21
N SER A 335 -0.41 -5.50 23.67
CA SER A 335 0.88 -4.79 23.75
C SER A 335 1.40 -4.36 22.37
N ASN A 336 1.27 -5.20 21.34
CA ASN A 336 1.59 -4.80 19.96
C ASN A 336 0.66 -3.69 19.47
N TYR A 337 -0.64 -3.78 19.73
CA TYR A 337 -1.60 -2.76 19.31
C TYR A 337 -1.32 -1.40 19.95
N GLN A 338 -1.10 -1.36 21.26
CA GLN A 338 -0.73 -0.14 21.97
C GLN A 338 0.55 0.48 21.41
N ARG A 339 1.60 -0.32 21.19
CA ARG A 339 2.85 0.13 20.55
C ARG A 339 2.59 0.74 19.17
N PHE A 340 1.75 0.11 18.35
CA PHE A 340 1.47 0.58 17.00
C PHE A 340 0.61 1.84 16.98
N THR A 341 -0.38 1.97 17.86
CA THR A 341 -1.15 3.21 18.01
C THR A 341 -0.27 4.37 18.47
N GLN A 342 0.73 4.11 19.33
CA GLN A 342 1.72 5.11 19.73
C GLN A 342 2.58 5.57 18.55
N ILE A 343 3.06 4.65 17.70
CA ILE A 343 3.83 4.98 16.48
C ILE A 343 2.99 5.84 15.51
N LEU A 344 1.68 5.62 15.45
CA LEU A 344 0.76 6.39 14.59
C LEU A 344 0.24 7.70 15.22
N GLY A 345 0.56 7.94 16.49
CA GLY A 345 0.15 9.12 17.24
C GLY A 345 -1.35 9.17 17.54
N VAL A 346 -1.97 8.03 17.87
CA VAL A 346 -3.39 7.93 18.24
C VAL A 346 -3.59 7.12 19.52
N THR A 347 -4.74 7.30 20.18
CA THR A 347 -5.13 6.49 21.33
C THR A 347 -5.65 5.12 20.87
N PRO A 348 -5.53 4.05 21.68
CA PRO A 348 -6.00 2.72 21.34
C PRO A 348 -7.52 2.53 21.43
N GLY A 349 -8.26 3.51 21.96
CA GLY A 349 -9.70 3.36 22.20
C GLY A 349 -10.01 2.45 23.39
N ALA A 350 -11.24 1.94 23.44
CA ALA A 350 -11.77 1.13 24.54
C ALA A 350 -11.84 -0.37 24.19
N ASN A 351 -12.21 -1.21 25.17
CA ASN A 351 -12.47 -2.64 25.01
C ASN A 351 -11.33 -3.40 24.31
N LEU A 352 -10.11 -3.24 24.83
CA LEU A 352 -8.90 -3.81 24.21
C LEU A 352 -8.78 -5.32 24.37
N TYR A 353 -9.46 -5.88 25.37
CA TYR A 353 -9.33 -7.28 25.77
C TYR A 353 -10.57 -8.09 25.37
N CYS A 354 -10.33 -9.38 25.25
CA CYS A 354 -11.31 -10.46 25.31
C CYS A 354 -10.72 -11.54 26.25
#